data_AF-A0A0M0LHN8-F1
#
_entry.id   AF-A0A0M0LHN8-F1
#
_cell.length_a   1.000
_cell.length_b   1.000
_cell.length_c   1.000
_cell.angle_alpha   90.00
_cell.angle_beta   90.00
_cell.angle_gamma   90.00
#
_symmetry.space_group_name_H-M   'P 1'
#
loop_
_entity.id
_entity.type
_entity.pdbx_description
1 polymer ?
#
loop_
_entity_poly.entity_id
_entity_poly.type
_entity_poly.pdbx_seq_one_letter_code
_entity_poly.pdbx_strand_id
1 'polypeptide(L)'
;MKKHAMIVLALLMTFWTGNYASAKVNTVHPSRIEVFTFMHDAFQAQLKLSEAYHTKAETERVLTPYFSKSYTDQFLKENVVKEAQGYISYGGDLSPYYIPYFSYNGDTKMIYDDQKHKLYVYEYFPDETDGPVKYGDHYEMITLKLYGPQWKIVQYTFSKEKPVRSVKTFHEIKAD
;
A
#
# COMPACT_ATOMS: atom_id res chain seq x y z
N MET A 1 50.00 17.14 -27.12
CA MET A 1 48.91 16.14 -27.06
C MET A 1 48.85 15.36 -25.75
N LYS A 2 49.97 14.94 -25.13
CA LYS A 2 49.96 14.14 -23.88
C LYS A 2 49.54 14.90 -22.60
N LYS A 3 49.79 16.22 -22.51
CA LYS A 3 49.46 17.02 -21.30
C LYS A 3 47.97 17.41 -21.22
N HIS A 4 47.30 17.55 -22.35
CA HIS A 4 45.85 17.85 -22.40
C HIS A 4 44.99 16.59 -22.26
N ALA A 5 45.47 15.41 -22.68
CA ALA A 5 44.80 14.14 -22.46
C ALA A 5 44.70 13.76 -20.97
N MET A 6 45.67 14.18 -20.15
CA MET A 6 45.71 13.89 -18.71
C MET A 6 44.73 14.76 -17.90
N ILE A 7 44.42 15.97 -18.36
CA ILE A 7 43.45 16.87 -17.72
C ILE A 7 42.01 16.43 -18.00
N VAL A 8 41.73 15.93 -19.21
CA VAL A 8 40.41 15.39 -19.56
C VAL A 8 40.10 14.10 -18.78
N LEU A 9 41.13 13.28 -18.47
CA LEU A 9 40.95 12.05 -17.71
C LEU A 9 40.74 12.30 -16.20
N ALA A 10 41.31 13.38 -15.64
CA ALA A 10 41.11 13.77 -14.25
C ALA A 10 39.72 14.39 -13.97
N LEU A 11 39.09 14.99 -14.99
CA LEU A 11 37.75 15.58 -14.89
C LEU A 11 36.60 14.55 -14.96
N LEU A 12 36.88 13.32 -15.41
CA LEU A 12 35.87 12.25 -15.50
C LEU A 12 35.78 11.38 -14.24
N MET A 13 36.76 11.45 -13.32
CA MET A 13 36.75 10.66 -12.08
C MET A 13 35.94 11.28 -10.94
N THR A 14 35.54 12.54 -11.02
CA THR A 14 34.79 13.21 -9.95
C THR A 14 33.28 12.99 -10.00
N PHE A 15 32.75 12.42 -11.10
CA PHE A 15 31.33 12.07 -11.23
C PHE A 15 30.93 10.73 -10.61
N TRP A 16 31.87 10.03 -9.97
CA TRP A 16 31.62 8.74 -9.31
C TRP A 16 31.73 8.81 -7.77
N THR A 17 31.46 9.98 -7.21
CA THR A 17 31.01 10.09 -5.82
C THR A 17 29.55 10.47 -5.85
N GLY A 18 28.71 9.52 -6.30
CA GLY A 18 27.29 9.57 -6.02
C GLY A 18 27.15 9.65 -4.50
N ASN A 19 26.89 10.85 -3.99
CA ASN A 19 26.39 11.03 -2.65
C ASN A 19 25.08 10.24 -2.60
N TYR A 20 25.15 8.98 -2.16
CA TYR A 20 24.00 8.31 -1.59
C TYR A 20 23.71 9.08 -0.31
N ALA A 21 22.99 10.20 -0.46
CA ALA A 21 22.30 10.82 0.65
C ALA A 21 21.39 9.73 1.21
N SER A 22 21.88 9.01 2.22
CA SER A 22 21.03 8.21 3.07
C SER A 22 20.16 9.23 3.77
N ALA A 23 18.98 9.46 3.18
CA ALA A 23 17.95 10.23 3.84
C ALA A 23 17.75 9.56 5.20
N LYS A 24 18.15 10.25 6.27
CA LYS A 24 17.70 9.91 7.61
C LYS A 24 16.18 9.95 7.51
N VAL A 25 15.55 8.77 7.55
CA VAL A 25 14.10 8.68 7.71
C VAL A 25 13.83 9.29 9.08
N ASN A 26 13.43 10.55 9.09
CA ASN A 26 12.78 11.12 10.26
C ASN A 26 11.48 10.33 10.38
N THR A 27 11.43 9.39 11.32
CA THR A 27 10.27 8.57 11.62
C THR A 27 9.22 9.43 12.35
N VAL A 28 8.71 10.44 11.66
CA VAL A 28 7.43 11.03 12.02
C VAL A 28 6.40 9.98 11.62
N HIS A 29 5.76 9.36 12.61
CA HIS A 29 4.65 8.46 12.35
C HIS A 29 3.54 9.26 11.65
N PRO A 30 2.97 8.76 10.54
CA PRO A 30 1.87 9.46 9.90
C PRO A 30 0.68 9.50 10.86
N SER A 31 -0.01 10.63 10.88
CA SER A 31 -1.26 10.80 11.60
C SER A 31 -2.33 9.86 11.05
N ARG A 32 -3.36 9.61 11.87
CA ARG A 32 -4.52 8.81 11.46
C ARG A 32 -5.18 9.36 10.19
N ILE A 33 -5.33 10.68 10.10
CA ILE A 33 -5.93 11.36 8.96
C ILE A 33 -5.11 11.13 7.69
N GLU A 34 -3.78 11.23 7.76
CA GLU A 34 -2.90 10.98 6.61
C GLU A 34 -3.02 9.54 6.12
N VAL A 35 -3.05 8.57 7.04
CA VAL A 35 -3.19 7.15 6.70
C VAL A 35 -4.54 6.85 6.09
N PHE A 36 -5.62 7.39 6.66
CA PHE A 36 -6.97 7.16 6.17
C PHE A 36 -7.19 7.81 4.81
N THR A 37 -6.68 9.03 4.61
CA THR A 37 -6.67 9.70 3.30
C THR A 37 -5.92 8.86 2.27
N PHE A 38 -4.72 8.39 2.61
CA PHE A 38 -3.94 7.53 1.73
C PHE A 38 -4.68 6.25 1.35
N MET A 39 -5.32 5.58 2.30
CA MET A 39 -6.08 4.35 2.04
C MET A 39 -7.34 4.60 1.22
N HIS A 40 -8.02 5.72 1.47
CA HIS A 40 -9.14 6.15 0.66
C HIS A 40 -8.71 6.39 -0.80
N ASP A 41 -7.65 7.16 -1.02
CA ASP A 41 -7.12 7.42 -2.37
C ASP A 41 -6.68 6.14 -3.09
N ALA A 42 -6.04 5.23 -2.35
CA ALA A 42 -5.66 3.92 -2.86
C ALA A 42 -6.88 3.08 -3.28
N PHE A 43 -7.98 3.15 -2.52
CA PHE A 43 -9.23 2.48 -2.85
C PHE A 43 -9.90 3.10 -4.08
N GLN A 44 -9.93 4.45 -4.17
CA GLN A 44 -10.42 5.15 -5.37
C GLN A 44 -9.62 4.76 -6.62
N ALA A 45 -8.30 4.57 -6.50
CA ALA A 45 -7.47 4.07 -7.59
C ALA A 45 -7.88 2.66 -8.05
N GLN A 46 -8.31 1.78 -7.13
CA GLN A 46 -8.85 0.46 -7.48
C GLN A 46 -10.21 0.57 -8.19
N LEU A 47 -11.10 1.45 -7.72
CA LEU A 47 -12.42 1.67 -8.32
C LEU A 47 -12.33 2.25 -9.73
N LYS A 48 -11.37 3.15 -9.99
CA LYS A 48 -11.13 3.73 -11.31
C LYS A 48 -10.90 2.68 -12.41
N LEU A 49 -10.40 1.51 -12.05
CA LEU A 49 -10.18 0.39 -12.98
C LEU A 49 -11.48 -0.29 -13.43
N SER A 50 -12.61 0.02 -12.78
CA SER A 50 -13.95 -0.44 -13.19
C SER A 50 -14.72 0.54 -14.05
N GLU A 51 -14.29 1.80 -14.12
CA GLU A 51 -15.02 2.85 -14.83
C GLU A 51 -14.88 2.78 -16.35
N ALA A 52 -13.77 2.22 -16.83
CA ALA A 52 -13.43 2.13 -18.25
C ALA A 52 -12.40 1.02 -18.51
N TYR A 53 -12.22 0.68 -19.78
CA TYR A 53 -11.10 -0.17 -20.21
C TYR A 53 -9.79 0.61 -20.16
N HIS A 54 -8.74 -0.04 -19.67
CA HIS A 54 -7.39 0.51 -19.56
C HIS A 54 -6.38 -0.39 -20.26
N THR A 55 -5.26 0.16 -20.72
CA THR A 55 -4.11 -0.69 -21.06
C THR A 55 -3.51 -1.30 -19.79
N LYS A 56 -2.75 -2.40 -19.93
CA LYS A 56 -2.00 -2.98 -18.80
C LYS A 56 -1.10 -1.94 -18.12
N ALA A 57 -0.39 -1.14 -18.91
CA ALA A 57 0.51 -0.12 -18.41
C ALA A 57 -0.21 1.00 -17.65
N GLU A 58 -1.42 1.41 -18.09
CA GLU A 58 -2.25 2.36 -17.35
C GLU A 58 -2.77 1.77 -16.05
N THR A 59 -3.21 0.52 -16.09
CA THR A 59 -3.68 -0.20 -14.90
C THR A 59 -2.59 -0.26 -13.83
N GLU A 60 -1.37 -0.66 -14.22
CA GLU A 60 -0.21 -0.66 -13.33
C GLU A 60 0.14 0.75 -12.84
N ARG A 61 0.08 1.77 -13.71
CA ARG A 61 0.39 3.16 -13.37
C ARG A 61 -0.59 3.75 -12.35
N VAL A 62 -1.88 3.43 -12.47
CA VAL A 62 -2.91 3.87 -11.51
C VAL A 62 -2.63 3.33 -10.11
N LEU A 63 -2.18 2.07 -10.01
CA LEU A 63 -1.95 1.39 -8.73
C LEU A 63 -0.56 1.66 -8.13
N THR A 64 0.45 1.90 -8.96
CA THR A 64 1.86 2.04 -8.54
C THR A 64 2.11 3.03 -7.39
N PRO A 65 1.45 4.20 -7.30
CA PRO A 65 1.68 5.13 -6.20
C PRO A 65 1.35 4.54 -4.83
N TYR A 66 0.35 3.66 -4.76
CA TYR A 66 -0.25 3.20 -3.51
C TYR A 66 0.17 1.78 -3.13
N PHE A 67 0.38 0.91 -4.12
CA PHE A 67 0.58 -0.51 -3.91
C PHE A 67 2.02 -0.92 -4.24
N SER A 68 2.54 -1.88 -3.48
CA SER A 68 3.77 -2.57 -3.86
C SER A 68 3.55 -3.40 -5.12
N LYS A 69 4.61 -3.64 -5.89
CA LYS A 69 4.53 -4.41 -7.13
C LYS A 69 3.88 -5.79 -6.93
N SER A 70 4.26 -6.50 -5.86
CA SER A 70 3.68 -7.82 -5.56
C SER A 70 2.19 -7.76 -5.26
N TYR A 71 1.74 -6.73 -4.55
CA TYR A 71 0.33 -6.52 -4.27
C TYR A 71 -0.43 -6.16 -5.55
N THR A 72 0.12 -5.27 -6.38
CA THR A 72 -0.44 -4.94 -7.70
C THR A 72 -0.58 -6.20 -8.55
N ASP A 73 0.45 -7.03 -8.65
CA ASP A 73 0.42 -8.25 -9.46
C ASP A 73 -0.68 -9.22 -8.98
N GLN A 74 -0.89 -9.35 -7.67
CA GLN A 74 -1.98 -10.16 -7.09
C GLN A 74 -3.35 -9.55 -7.37
N PHE A 75 -3.51 -8.24 -7.15
CA PHE A 75 -4.76 -7.55 -7.43
C PHE A 75 -5.18 -7.70 -8.90
N LEU A 76 -4.25 -7.49 -9.83
CA LEU A 76 -4.51 -7.64 -11.27
C LEU A 76 -4.91 -9.06 -11.62
N LYS A 77 -4.25 -10.06 -11.04
CA LYS A 77 -4.53 -11.47 -11.28
C LYS A 77 -5.95 -11.87 -10.86
N GLU A 78 -6.41 -11.37 -9.72
CA GLU A 78 -7.70 -11.79 -9.14
C GLU A 78 -8.88 -10.93 -9.62
N ASN A 79 -8.66 -9.66 -9.96
CA ASN A 79 -9.76 -8.71 -10.17
C ASN A 79 -9.83 -8.10 -11.57
N VAL A 80 -8.78 -8.21 -12.38
CA VAL A 80 -8.72 -7.53 -13.67
C VAL A 80 -8.78 -8.54 -14.80
N VAL A 81 -9.79 -8.40 -15.66
CA VAL A 81 -10.04 -9.25 -16.82
C VAL A 81 -9.49 -8.56 -18.07
N LYS A 82 -8.92 -9.35 -18.98
CA LYS A 82 -8.50 -8.89 -20.31
C LYS A 82 -9.63 -9.12 -21.32
N GLU A 83 -10.10 -8.03 -21.89
CA GLU A 83 -11.11 -7.98 -22.96
C GLU A 83 -10.49 -7.46 -24.26
N ALA A 84 -11.26 -7.44 -25.35
CA ALA A 84 -10.81 -6.96 -26.65
C ALA A 84 -10.40 -5.47 -26.63
N GLN A 85 -11.10 -4.66 -25.82
CA GLN A 85 -10.90 -3.21 -25.70
C GLN A 85 -9.78 -2.85 -24.70
N GLY A 86 -9.35 -3.79 -23.85
CA GLY A 86 -8.37 -3.53 -22.81
C GLY A 86 -8.60 -4.37 -21.56
N TYR A 87 -8.13 -3.86 -20.43
CA TYR A 87 -8.24 -4.46 -19.12
C TYR A 87 -9.31 -3.72 -18.30
N ILE A 88 -10.14 -4.45 -17.58
CA ILE A 88 -11.23 -3.89 -16.77
C ILE A 88 -11.42 -4.70 -15.49
N SER A 89 -11.79 -4.04 -14.39
CA SER A 89 -12.32 -4.70 -13.20
C SER A 89 -13.84 -4.58 -13.19
N TYR A 90 -14.58 -5.68 -13.06
CA TYR A 90 -16.05 -5.62 -13.08
C TYR A 90 -16.67 -5.26 -11.73
N GLY A 91 -15.86 -5.12 -10.67
CA GLY A 91 -16.36 -5.06 -9.31
C GLY A 91 -17.07 -6.36 -8.92
N GLY A 92 -17.04 -6.69 -7.64
CA GLY A 92 -17.67 -7.91 -7.17
C GLY A 92 -17.95 -7.85 -5.69
N ASP A 93 -19.02 -8.54 -5.32
CA ASP A 93 -19.45 -8.79 -3.95
C ASP A 93 -18.37 -9.49 -3.11
N LEU A 94 -17.46 -10.22 -3.78
CA LEU A 94 -16.23 -10.76 -3.22
C LEU A 94 -15.07 -10.33 -4.12
N SER A 95 -14.33 -9.30 -3.71
CA SER A 95 -13.21 -8.77 -4.50
C SER A 95 -11.89 -8.87 -3.72
N PRO A 96 -11.17 -10.00 -3.81
CA PRO A 96 -9.91 -10.21 -3.11
C PRO A 96 -8.93 -9.06 -3.36
N TYR A 97 -8.13 -8.67 -2.37
CA TYR A 97 -7.12 -7.61 -2.51
C TYR A 97 -7.67 -6.19 -2.76
N TYR A 98 -8.99 -5.97 -2.76
CA TYR A 98 -9.50 -4.62 -2.54
C TYR A 98 -9.19 -4.15 -1.12
N ILE A 99 -9.06 -2.83 -0.94
CA ILE A 99 -9.03 -2.26 0.41
C ILE A 99 -10.42 -2.48 1.04
N PRO A 100 -10.50 -3.01 2.26
CA PRO A 100 -11.77 -3.24 2.94
C PRO A 100 -12.53 -1.94 3.17
N TYR A 101 -13.85 -2.04 3.26
CA TYR A 101 -14.73 -0.93 3.65
C TYR A 101 -14.63 -0.65 5.15
N PHE A 102 -13.45 -0.25 5.61
CA PHE A 102 -13.25 0.20 6.99
C PHE A 102 -14.16 1.41 7.28
N SER A 103 -14.62 1.50 8.53
CA SER A 103 -15.40 2.63 9.01
C SER A 103 -14.63 3.96 9.02
N TYR A 104 -13.30 3.90 9.04
CA TYR A 104 -12.37 5.04 9.22
C TYR A 104 -12.69 5.89 10.46
N ASN A 105 -13.34 5.29 11.46
CA ASN A 105 -13.70 5.94 12.73
C ASN A 105 -12.92 5.28 13.88
N GLY A 106 -13.31 5.53 15.14
CA GLY A 106 -12.71 4.91 16.34
C GLY A 106 -12.49 3.40 16.28
N ASP A 107 -13.27 2.64 15.50
CA ASP A 107 -13.20 1.19 15.36
C ASP A 107 -12.06 0.72 14.46
N THR A 108 -11.61 1.56 13.51
CA THR A 108 -10.42 1.28 12.68
C THR A 108 -9.14 1.53 13.46
N LYS A 109 -8.45 0.47 13.90
CA LYS A 109 -7.25 0.59 14.73
C LYS A 109 -5.97 0.65 13.89
N MET A 110 -4.96 1.32 14.44
CA MET A 110 -3.64 1.48 13.82
C MET A 110 -2.55 1.00 14.78
N ILE A 111 -1.58 0.25 14.26
CA ILE A 111 -0.41 -0.22 15.00
C ILE A 111 0.84 0.09 14.18
N TYR A 112 1.75 0.88 14.74
CA TYR A 112 3.06 1.13 14.15
C TYR A 112 4.11 0.16 14.71
N ASP A 113 4.87 -0.49 13.83
CA ASP A 113 6.01 -1.35 14.16
C ASP A 113 7.29 -0.66 13.68
N ASP A 114 7.92 0.06 14.60
CA ASP A 114 9.15 0.82 14.37
C ASP A 114 10.29 -0.04 13.85
N GLN A 115 10.40 -1.28 14.36
CA GLN A 115 11.50 -2.17 14.01
C GLN A 115 11.42 -2.65 12.56
N LYS A 116 10.19 -2.82 12.05
CA LYS A 116 9.96 -3.32 10.69
C LYS A 116 9.58 -2.23 9.70
N HIS A 117 9.44 -0.98 10.17
CA HIS A 117 8.90 0.14 9.40
C HIS A 117 7.56 -0.22 8.74
N LYS A 118 6.68 -0.80 9.53
CA LYS A 118 5.35 -1.25 9.10
C LYS A 118 4.27 -0.53 9.88
N LEU A 119 3.17 -0.26 9.20
CA LEU A 119 1.95 0.22 9.80
C LEU A 119 0.85 -0.80 9.47
N TYR A 120 0.12 -1.23 10.48
CA TYR A 120 -1.01 -2.13 10.35
C TYR A 120 -2.28 -1.34 10.62
N VAL A 121 -3.23 -1.40 9.70
CA VAL A 121 -4.57 -0.80 9.83
C VAL A 121 -5.57 -1.94 9.79
N TYR A 122 -6.41 -2.05 10.82
CA TYR A 122 -7.33 -3.17 10.93
C TYR A 122 -8.65 -2.79 11.59
N GLU A 123 -9.69 -3.56 11.29
CA GLU A 123 -11.02 -3.41 11.87
C GLU A 123 -11.64 -4.79 12.07
N TYR A 124 -12.57 -4.88 13.02
CA TYR A 124 -13.40 -6.05 13.22
C TYR A 124 -14.68 -5.90 12.39
N PHE A 125 -14.97 -6.90 11.57
CA PHE A 125 -16.19 -7.04 10.80
C PHE A 125 -17.07 -8.05 11.53
N PRO A 126 -18.28 -7.68 12.00
CA PRO A 126 -19.22 -8.62 12.60
C PRO A 126 -19.66 -9.66 11.56
N ASP A 127 -20.26 -10.74 12.02
CA ASP A 127 -20.87 -11.71 11.10
C ASP A 127 -21.98 -11.06 10.28
N GLU A 128 -22.01 -11.38 8.99
CA GLU A 128 -23.10 -11.01 8.09
C GLU A 128 -23.79 -12.28 7.64
N THR A 129 -25.00 -12.47 8.17
CA THR A 129 -25.85 -13.63 7.84
C THR A 129 -26.98 -13.26 6.90
N ASP A 130 -27.21 -11.97 6.68
CA ASP A 130 -28.29 -11.40 5.90
C ASP A 130 -27.73 -10.78 4.60
N GLY A 131 -28.52 -10.84 3.52
CA GLY A 131 -28.10 -10.33 2.21
C GLY A 131 -27.41 -11.36 1.29
N PRO A 132 -26.92 -10.90 0.12
CA PRO A 132 -26.45 -11.78 -0.96
C PRO A 132 -25.10 -12.44 -0.67
N VAL A 133 -24.31 -11.87 0.25
CA VAL A 133 -23.00 -12.38 0.67
C VAL A 133 -23.04 -12.67 2.16
N LYS A 134 -22.67 -13.89 2.53
CA LYS A 134 -22.59 -14.30 3.93
C LYS A 134 -21.14 -14.53 4.34
N TYR A 135 -20.76 -14.03 5.50
CA TYR A 135 -19.44 -14.27 6.08
C TYR A 135 -19.54 -14.32 7.60
N GLY A 136 -18.67 -15.13 8.21
CA GLY A 136 -18.52 -15.11 9.66
C GLY A 136 -17.72 -13.90 10.11
N ASP A 137 -17.89 -13.51 11.37
CA ASP A 137 -17.11 -12.47 12.02
C ASP A 137 -15.60 -12.61 11.81
N HIS A 138 -14.88 -11.53 11.56
CA HIS A 138 -13.44 -11.60 11.36
C HIS A 138 -12.79 -10.23 11.50
N TYR A 139 -11.47 -10.22 11.53
CA TYR A 139 -10.66 -9.02 11.38
C TYR A 139 -10.13 -8.95 9.96
N GLU A 140 -10.23 -7.77 9.36
CA GLU A 140 -9.52 -7.45 8.13
C GLU A 140 -8.39 -6.47 8.42
N MET A 141 -7.25 -6.65 7.74
CA MET A 141 -6.07 -5.84 7.98
C MET A 141 -5.33 -5.52 6.68
N ILE A 142 -4.96 -4.25 6.54
CA ILE A 142 -4.03 -3.74 5.54
C ILE A 142 -2.68 -3.45 6.21
N THR A 143 -1.62 -3.97 5.62
CA THR A 143 -0.24 -3.66 6.02
C THR A 143 0.37 -2.68 5.04
N LEU A 144 0.86 -1.56 5.56
CA LEU A 144 1.69 -0.61 4.84
C LEU A 144 3.15 -0.80 5.23
N LYS A 145 4.06 -0.58 4.27
CA LYS A 145 5.50 -0.55 4.49
C LYS A 145 6.07 0.72 3.87
N LEU A 146 7.04 1.33 4.55
CA LEU A 146 7.77 2.48 4.05
C LEU A 146 8.83 2.02 3.02
N TYR A 147 8.75 2.55 1.80
CA TYR A 147 9.73 2.37 0.72
C TYR A 147 10.35 3.73 0.37
N GLY A 148 11.56 4.00 0.87
CA GLY A 148 12.16 5.33 0.76
C GLY A 148 11.28 6.36 1.48
N PRO A 149 10.81 7.43 0.81
CA PRO A 149 9.90 8.41 1.42
C PRO A 149 8.42 8.05 1.31
N GLN A 150 8.04 6.91 0.71
CA GLN A 150 6.64 6.60 0.36
C GLN A 150 6.10 5.38 1.10
N TRP A 151 4.94 5.51 1.72
CA TRP A 151 4.17 4.38 2.21
C TRP A 151 3.50 3.64 1.07
N LYS A 152 3.53 2.31 1.10
CA LYS A 152 2.81 1.46 0.15
C LYS A 152 2.10 0.32 0.86
N ILE A 153 0.93 -0.04 0.34
CA ILE A 153 0.20 -1.25 0.73
C ILE A 153 0.95 -2.46 0.19
N VAL A 154 1.29 -3.37 1.10
CA VAL A 154 2.07 -4.57 0.80
C VAL A 154 1.30 -5.86 1.03
N GLN A 155 0.24 -5.81 1.84
CA GLN A 155 -0.47 -7.02 2.24
C GLN A 155 -1.89 -6.71 2.69
N TYR A 156 -2.78 -7.62 2.36
CA TYR A 156 -4.14 -7.73 2.87
C TYR A 156 -4.27 -9.09 3.57
N THR A 157 -4.94 -9.14 4.72
CA THR A 157 -5.20 -10.38 5.46
C THR A 157 -6.56 -10.33 6.14
N PHE A 158 -7.21 -11.48 6.20
CA PHE A 158 -8.36 -11.73 7.07
C PHE A 158 -7.98 -12.75 8.16
N SER A 159 -8.54 -12.63 9.36
CA SER A 159 -8.24 -13.50 10.51
C SER A 159 -9.41 -13.57 11.48
N LYS A 160 -9.67 -14.74 12.09
CA LYS A 160 -10.60 -14.84 13.22
C LYS A 160 -10.03 -14.22 14.50
N GLU A 161 -8.71 -14.26 14.64
CA GLU A 161 -8.02 -13.72 15.80
C GLU A 161 -7.73 -12.24 15.59
N LYS A 162 -7.97 -11.44 16.64
CA LYS A 162 -7.56 -10.04 16.67
C LYS A 162 -6.08 -9.93 16.32
N PRO A 163 -5.66 -8.98 15.48
CA PRO A 163 -4.25 -8.71 15.27
C PRO A 163 -3.56 -8.37 16.61
N VAL A 164 -2.88 -9.34 17.21
CA VAL A 164 -2.02 -9.16 18.37
C VAL A 164 -0.59 -9.43 17.94
N ARG A 165 0.37 -8.62 18.40
CA ARG A 165 1.75 -9.11 18.49
C ARG A 165 2.35 -8.82 19.86
N SER A 166 3.02 -9.85 20.36
CA SER A 166 3.71 -9.96 21.64
C SER A 166 4.45 -8.68 22.03
N VAL A 167 4.01 -8.13 23.15
CA VAL A 167 4.55 -7.03 23.95
C VAL A 167 6.06 -6.82 23.76
N LYS A 168 6.42 -5.69 23.13
CA LYS A 168 7.29 -4.67 23.70
C LYS A 168 7.35 -3.47 22.75
N THR A 169 6.89 -2.34 23.26
CA THR A 169 6.90 -0.99 22.63
C THR A 169 5.84 -0.77 21.55
N PHE A 170 4.62 -0.40 21.97
CA PHE A 170 3.65 0.25 21.11
C PHE A 170 3.18 1.56 21.75
N HIS A 171 3.13 2.62 20.95
CA HIS A 171 2.32 3.80 21.22
C HIS A 171 1.01 3.58 20.47
N GLU A 172 -0.05 3.19 21.17
CA GLU A 172 -1.40 3.22 20.60
C GLU A 172 -1.74 4.69 20.34
N ILE A 173 -1.94 5.05 19.07
CA ILE A 173 -2.42 6.39 18.71
C ILE A 173 -3.88 6.43 19.13
N LYS A 174 -4.15 7.06 20.28
CA LYS A 174 -5.51 7.27 20.76
C LYS A 174 -6.24 8.24 19.82
N ALA A 175 -7.56 8.05 19.70
CA ALA A 175 -8.40 9.01 19.01
C ALA A 175 -8.38 10.35 19.76
N ASP A 176 -8.24 11.44 19.02
CA ASP A 176 -8.65 12.77 19.47
C ASP A 176 -10.19 12.85 19.48
#